data_AF-A0A536V8E2-F1
#
_entry.id   AF-A0A536V8E2-F1
#
_cell.length_a   1.000
_cell.length_b   1.000
_cell.length_c   1.000
_cell.angle_alpha   90.00
_cell.angle_beta   90.00
_cell.angle_gamma   90.00
#
_symmetry.space_group_name_H-M   'P 1'
#
loop_
_entity.id
_entity.type
_entity.pdbx_description
1 polymer ?
#
loop_
_entity_poly.entity_id
_entity_poly.type
_entity_poly.pdbx_seq_one_letter_code
_entity_poly.pdbx_strand_id
1 'polypeptide(L)'
;MNRSTMGLTRRFALRVPALAVLGLLALASPQAQAGFALGDAANYIILYEGGNSASQLSINNFGTTGIWIGDIGIAGVGRLAATGPGTLNGDINFSALNTGQASISNTTVNGTVNYGVAQVQLDMSDLNSLSSLLGAELGTALAINTSSDQTVLTSTGMLDAGGNRVFTVASVNTGNGENLIIRSDGTQNVVFNVNTPGDAQFHGNILLQDLAGIAYGDAGYTGLSPNQVLFNLYAGAALGGGDTLSANNNGNNAHPANIIYGTFLDPNGAISFVNTRFVGHIFGGDSVNMQIVSGDTLTLPAIPPRQTVPEPSTLATALLGLALLGLARVRRTDRRILGRAPH
;
A
#
# COMPACT_ATOMS: atom_id res chain seq x y z
N MET A 1 -80.69 -59.23 -3.22
CA MET A 1 -80.10 -57.97 -2.70
C MET A 1 -79.37 -57.32 -3.87
N ASN A 2 -79.97 -56.44 -4.69
CA ASN A 2 -80.20 -54.98 -4.46
C ASN A 2 -79.02 -54.32 -3.71
N ARG A 3 -78.36 -53.24 -4.15
CA ARG A 3 -78.70 -52.17 -5.11
C ARG A 3 -77.45 -51.25 -5.34
N SER A 4 -77.47 -50.52 -6.46
CA SER A 4 -77.03 -49.10 -6.67
C SER A 4 -75.53 -48.74 -6.65
N THR A 5 -74.89 -48.24 -7.73
CA THR A 5 -75.02 -46.99 -8.53
C THR A 5 -74.54 -45.69 -7.86
N MET A 6 -73.84 -44.87 -8.67
CA MET A 6 -73.47 -43.44 -8.51
C MET A 6 -72.31 -43.17 -7.54
N GLY A 7 -71.33 -42.31 -7.83
CA GLY A 7 -71.22 -41.27 -8.83
C GLY A 7 -70.65 -40.01 -8.17
N LEU A 8 -69.90 -39.24 -8.96
CA LEU A 8 -69.67 -37.79 -8.84
C LEU A 8 -68.48 -37.20 -8.04
N THR A 9 -67.63 -36.54 -8.85
CA THR A 9 -67.06 -35.18 -8.72
C THR A 9 -65.88 -34.86 -7.78
N ARG A 10 -64.74 -34.63 -8.44
CA ARG A 10 -63.85 -33.44 -8.41
C ARG A 10 -63.86 -32.57 -7.15
N ARG A 11 -62.66 -32.25 -6.64
CA ARG A 11 -62.12 -30.88 -6.64
C ARG A 11 -60.59 -30.83 -6.48
N PHE A 12 -60.03 -29.93 -7.28
CA PHE A 12 -58.63 -29.53 -7.37
C PHE A 12 -58.16 -28.81 -6.11
N ALA A 13 -56.91 -29.04 -5.72
CA ALA A 13 -56.05 -28.03 -5.12
C ALA A 13 -54.59 -28.38 -5.43
N LEU A 14 -54.13 -28.07 -6.64
CA LEU A 14 -52.72 -28.18 -7.01
C LEU A 14 -51.97 -27.02 -6.34
N ARG A 15 -51.17 -27.35 -5.33
CA ARG A 15 -50.25 -26.41 -4.67
C ARG A 15 -49.18 -26.00 -5.68
N VAL A 16 -49.09 -24.70 -5.96
CA VAL A 16 -47.99 -24.08 -6.70
C VAL A 16 -46.82 -23.89 -5.74
N PRO A 17 -45.62 -24.44 -5.97
CA PRO A 17 -44.43 -23.93 -5.32
C PRO A 17 -43.91 -22.73 -6.13
N ALA A 18 -43.97 -21.55 -5.52
CA ALA A 18 -43.26 -20.36 -5.98
C ALA A 18 -41.76 -20.58 -5.80
N LEU A 19 -41.01 -20.62 -6.91
CA LEU A 19 -39.54 -20.59 -6.87
C LEU A 19 -39.11 -19.12 -6.89
N ALA A 20 -38.78 -18.58 -5.72
CA ALA A 20 -38.20 -17.26 -5.56
C ALA A 20 -36.73 -17.29 -6.04
N VAL A 21 -36.41 -16.47 -7.05
CA VAL A 21 -35.03 -16.24 -7.49
C VAL A 21 -34.48 -15.10 -6.63
N LEU A 22 -33.66 -15.45 -5.63
CA LEU A 22 -32.86 -14.51 -4.88
C LEU A 22 -31.54 -14.30 -5.64
N GLY A 23 -31.49 -13.30 -6.52
CA GLY A 23 -30.26 -12.88 -7.18
C GLY A 23 -29.58 -11.79 -6.36
N LEU A 24 -28.56 -12.16 -5.58
CA LEU A 24 -27.68 -11.19 -4.92
C LEU A 24 -27.01 -10.31 -5.99
N LEU A 25 -27.25 -9.00 -5.90
CA LEU A 25 -26.36 -8.00 -6.48
C LEU A 25 -25.10 -8.00 -5.62
N ALA A 26 -24.07 -8.72 -6.06
CA ALA A 26 -22.72 -8.53 -5.56
C ALA A 26 -22.25 -7.15 -6.04
N LEU A 27 -22.50 -6.12 -5.23
CA LEU A 27 -21.71 -4.90 -5.29
C LEU A 27 -20.26 -5.33 -5.12
N ALA A 28 -19.41 -4.95 -6.07
CA ALA A 28 -17.98 -5.15 -5.96
C ALA A 28 -17.49 -4.37 -4.74
N SER A 29 -17.40 -5.05 -3.60
CA SER A 29 -16.63 -4.57 -2.46
C SER A 29 -15.20 -4.39 -2.98
N PRO A 30 -14.51 -3.27 -2.71
CA PRO A 30 -13.05 -3.31 -2.76
C PRO A 30 -12.65 -4.50 -1.88
N GLN A 31 -11.85 -5.42 -2.42
CA GLN A 31 -11.32 -6.52 -1.63
C GLN A 31 -10.64 -5.86 -0.43
N ALA A 32 -11.17 -6.07 0.78
CA ALA A 32 -10.50 -5.65 1.99
C ALA A 32 -9.15 -6.38 2.00
N GLN A 33 -8.08 -5.66 1.67
CA GLN A 33 -6.74 -6.17 1.84
C GLN A 33 -6.53 -6.26 3.35
N ALA A 34 -6.29 -7.48 3.85
CA ALA A 34 -5.89 -7.65 5.23
C ALA A 34 -4.51 -7.00 5.40
N GLY A 35 -4.38 -6.12 6.39
CA GLY A 35 -3.17 -5.37 6.72
C GLY A 35 -3.40 -3.85 6.74
N PHE A 36 -2.33 -3.10 7.00
CA PHE A 36 -2.37 -1.64 6.92
C PHE A 36 -2.64 -1.17 5.47
N ALA A 37 -3.22 0.01 5.33
CA ALA A 37 -3.42 0.67 4.05
C ALA A 37 -2.88 2.10 4.13
N LEU A 38 -2.16 2.51 3.09
CA LEU A 38 -1.67 3.89 2.96
C LEU A 38 -2.76 4.84 2.42
N GLY A 39 -3.87 4.32 1.90
CA GLY A 39 -4.93 5.14 1.30
C GLY A 39 -4.40 6.02 0.17
N ASP A 40 -4.86 7.27 0.12
CA ASP A 40 -4.43 8.24 -0.89
C ASP A 40 -2.97 8.71 -0.69
N ALA A 41 -2.40 8.52 0.52
CA ALA A 41 -0.99 8.79 0.78
C ALA A 41 -0.05 7.96 -0.11
N ALA A 42 -0.51 6.82 -0.64
CA ALA A 42 0.25 5.98 -1.57
C ALA A 42 0.63 6.69 -2.89
N ASN A 43 0.05 7.85 -3.20
CA ASN A 43 0.43 8.64 -4.39
C ASN A 43 1.65 9.55 -4.15
N TYR A 44 2.06 9.71 -2.88
CA TYR A 44 3.15 10.61 -2.49
C TYR A 44 4.42 9.83 -2.22
N ILE A 45 5.55 10.24 -2.80
CA ILE A 45 6.88 9.74 -2.37
C ILE A 45 7.28 10.34 -1.02
N ILE A 46 6.83 11.57 -0.75
CA ILE A 46 7.11 12.28 0.49
C ILE A 46 5.84 12.94 1.00
N LEU A 47 5.53 12.73 2.27
CA LEU A 47 4.56 13.53 3.01
C LEU A 47 5.26 14.09 4.25
N TYR A 48 5.31 15.41 4.34
CA TYR A 48 5.98 16.12 5.43
C TYR A 48 4.97 16.84 6.33
N GLU A 49 5.09 16.66 7.65
CA GLU A 49 4.18 17.21 8.67
C GLU A 49 4.09 18.73 8.65
N GLY A 50 5.21 19.43 8.41
CA GLY A 50 5.21 20.88 8.28
C GLY A 50 4.66 21.59 9.53
N GLY A 51 5.04 21.10 10.73
CA GLY A 51 4.42 21.47 12.01
C GLY A 51 4.43 22.95 12.36
N ASN A 52 5.32 23.74 11.77
CA ASN A 52 5.31 25.20 11.88
C ASN A 52 5.94 25.88 10.65
N SER A 53 5.82 27.21 10.59
CA SER A 53 6.27 28.02 9.45
C SER A 53 7.79 28.19 9.35
N ALA A 54 8.55 27.79 10.36
CA ALA A 54 10.00 27.74 10.32
C ALA A 54 10.53 26.37 9.84
N SER A 55 9.76 25.30 10.01
CA SER A 55 10.11 23.95 9.59
C SER A 55 10.08 23.81 8.07
N GLN A 56 11.11 23.19 7.50
CA GLN A 56 11.31 23.12 6.06
C GLN A 56 11.73 21.72 5.59
N LEU A 57 11.01 21.19 4.60
CA LEU A 57 11.50 20.10 3.77
C LEU A 57 12.57 20.65 2.83
N SER A 58 13.81 20.20 3.02
CA SER A 58 14.96 20.65 2.25
C SER A 58 15.41 19.54 1.30
N ILE A 59 15.30 19.81 -0.01
CA ILE A 59 15.70 18.89 -1.07
C ILE A 59 16.92 19.46 -1.80
N ASN A 60 18.00 18.68 -1.87
CA ASN A 60 19.20 19.03 -2.63
C ASN A 60 19.41 18.01 -3.75
N ASN A 61 18.98 18.41 -4.95
CA ASN A 61 18.88 17.64 -6.21
C ASN A 61 17.76 16.58 -6.20
N PHE A 62 16.88 16.64 -7.21
CA PHE A 62 15.89 15.58 -7.49
C PHE A 62 16.51 14.44 -8.27
N GLY A 63 17.62 13.89 -7.75
CA GLY A 63 18.46 12.93 -8.43
C GLY A 63 19.41 13.58 -9.44
N THR A 64 20.70 13.35 -9.26
CA THR A 64 21.72 13.74 -10.24
C THR A 64 21.81 12.75 -11.41
N THR A 65 21.23 11.57 -11.26
CA THR A 65 21.30 10.46 -12.24
C THR A 65 19.93 9.91 -12.66
N GLY A 66 18.82 10.50 -12.17
CA GLY A 66 17.47 9.96 -12.36
C GLY A 66 16.35 10.98 -12.25
N ILE A 67 15.11 10.50 -12.36
CA ILE A 67 13.87 11.26 -12.25
C ILE A 67 13.18 10.77 -10.98
N TRP A 68 12.80 11.69 -10.09
CA TRP A 68 11.89 11.35 -8.99
C TRP A 68 10.48 11.19 -9.54
N ILE A 69 9.78 10.13 -9.12
CA ILE A 69 8.43 9.82 -9.64
C ILE A 69 7.48 9.67 -8.47
N GLY A 70 6.45 10.53 -8.44
CA GLY A 70 5.41 10.60 -7.42
C GLY A 70 5.29 11.99 -6.82
N ASP A 71 4.22 12.21 -6.06
CA ASP A 71 3.88 13.54 -5.53
C ASP A 71 4.63 13.84 -4.22
N ILE A 72 4.75 15.13 -3.90
CA ILE A 72 5.26 15.61 -2.61
C ILE A 72 4.16 16.40 -1.92
N GLY A 73 3.81 16.02 -0.70
CA GLY A 73 2.84 16.73 0.11
C GLY A 73 3.48 17.39 1.33
N ILE A 74 3.06 18.61 1.62
CA ILE A 74 3.46 19.37 2.80
C ILE A 74 2.20 19.73 3.56
N ALA A 75 2.04 19.10 4.74
CA ALA A 75 0.96 19.36 5.67
C ALA A 75 1.25 20.61 6.52
N GLY A 76 0.29 20.97 7.38
CA GLY A 76 0.41 22.13 8.26
C GLY A 76 0.72 23.43 7.51
N VAL A 77 1.73 24.15 7.99
CA VAL A 77 2.20 25.42 7.42
C VAL A 77 3.67 25.33 7.01
N GLY A 78 4.15 24.11 6.76
CA GLY A 78 5.54 23.82 6.44
C GLY A 78 6.00 24.46 5.13
N ARG A 79 7.33 24.52 4.99
CA ARG A 79 7.99 25.09 3.81
C ARG A 79 8.68 24.03 2.97
N LEU A 80 8.86 24.33 1.69
CA LEU A 80 9.71 23.57 0.79
C LEU A 80 10.86 24.46 0.31
N ALA A 81 12.10 23.98 0.46
CA ALA A 81 13.22 24.50 -0.30
C ALA A 81 13.83 23.37 -1.12
N ALA A 82 13.65 23.44 -2.42
CA ALA A 82 14.21 22.49 -3.36
C ALA A 82 15.21 23.19 -4.27
N THR A 83 16.45 22.74 -4.22
CA THR A 83 17.57 23.36 -4.94
C THR A 83 18.41 22.32 -5.65
N GLY A 84 18.98 22.70 -6.79
CA GLY A 84 19.91 21.87 -7.54
C GLY A 84 19.27 21.07 -8.69
N PRO A 85 20.09 20.54 -9.61
CA PRO A 85 19.62 19.80 -10.78
C PRO A 85 18.72 18.61 -10.43
N GLY A 86 17.89 18.22 -11.38
CA GLY A 86 17.03 17.04 -11.29
C GLY A 86 15.64 17.30 -11.81
N THR A 87 14.84 16.24 -11.87
CA THR A 87 13.45 16.31 -12.33
C THR A 87 12.52 15.60 -11.36
N LEU A 88 11.48 16.29 -10.93
CA LEU A 88 10.32 15.69 -10.29
C LEU A 88 9.23 15.45 -11.34
N ASN A 89 8.76 14.21 -11.45
CA ASN A 89 7.60 13.82 -12.23
C ASN A 89 6.44 13.52 -11.27
N GLY A 90 5.75 14.57 -10.86
CA GLY A 90 4.68 14.58 -9.88
C GLY A 90 4.34 16.00 -9.47
N ASP A 91 3.26 16.13 -8.70
CA ASP A 91 2.78 17.40 -8.15
C ASP A 91 3.43 17.70 -6.79
N ILE A 92 3.46 18.98 -6.43
CA ILE A 92 3.84 19.45 -5.10
C ILE A 92 2.60 20.08 -4.47
N ASN A 93 2.06 19.45 -3.43
CA ASN A 93 0.79 19.81 -2.83
C ASN A 93 0.99 20.36 -1.41
N PHE A 94 0.66 21.63 -1.18
CA PHE A 94 0.60 22.21 0.15
C PHE A 94 -0.82 22.18 0.70
N SER A 95 -0.99 21.74 1.95
CA SER A 95 -2.30 21.83 2.62
C SER A 95 -2.67 23.29 2.93
N ALA A 96 -1.69 24.12 3.31
CA ALA A 96 -1.89 25.55 3.55
C ALA A 96 -2.07 26.38 2.27
N LEU A 97 -2.71 27.54 2.43
CA LEU A 97 -2.78 28.57 1.40
C LEU A 97 -1.39 29.14 1.07
N ASN A 98 -1.26 29.74 -0.11
CA ASN A 98 0.02 30.32 -0.54
C ASN A 98 0.38 31.57 0.27
N THR A 99 1.51 31.48 0.98
CA THR A 99 2.16 32.56 1.73
C THR A 99 3.64 32.73 1.34
N GLY A 100 4.07 32.09 0.24
CA GLY A 100 5.47 32.07 -0.19
C GLY A 100 6.30 30.94 0.42
N GLN A 101 5.66 29.85 0.86
CA GLN A 101 6.34 28.72 1.51
C GLN A 101 7.15 27.82 0.56
N ALA A 102 6.98 27.95 -0.76
CA ALA A 102 7.74 27.18 -1.75
C ALA A 102 8.91 28.00 -2.33
N SER A 103 10.11 27.43 -2.29
CA SER A 103 11.30 27.93 -2.95
C SER A 103 11.90 26.82 -3.79
N ILE A 104 11.75 26.90 -5.11
CA ILE A 104 12.24 25.88 -6.06
C ILE A 104 13.18 26.57 -7.04
N SER A 105 14.42 26.09 -7.14
CA SER A 105 15.43 26.70 -8.01
C SER A 105 16.35 25.66 -8.63
N ASN A 106 16.70 25.87 -9.90
CA ASN A 106 17.59 24.99 -10.67
C ASN A 106 17.10 23.53 -10.79
N THR A 107 15.79 23.31 -10.68
CA THR A 107 15.10 22.01 -10.76
C THR A 107 14.00 22.08 -11.82
N THR A 108 13.69 20.93 -12.46
CA THR A 108 12.47 20.78 -13.27
C THR A 108 11.36 20.07 -12.49
N VAL A 109 10.15 20.63 -12.47
CA VAL A 109 8.94 19.98 -11.95
C VAL A 109 7.99 19.80 -13.12
N ASN A 110 7.68 18.54 -13.47
CA ASN A 110 6.80 18.19 -14.59
C ASN A 110 5.31 18.13 -14.20
N GLY A 111 4.98 18.38 -12.92
CA GLY A 111 3.62 18.58 -12.41
C GLY A 111 3.33 20.04 -12.05
N THR A 112 2.40 20.25 -11.13
CA THR A 112 2.03 21.59 -10.62
C THR A 112 2.40 21.78 -9.15
N VAL A 113 2.51 23.05 -8.74
CA VAL A 113 2.61 23.42 -7.32
C VAL A 113 1.25 23.94 -6.87
N ASN A 114 0.57 23.16 -6.04
CA ASN A 114 -0.79 23.39 -5.59
C ASN A 114 -0.82 23.83 -4.12
N TYR A 115 -1.81 24.65 -3.75
CA TYR A 115 -1.97 25.20 -2.40
C TYR A 115 -3.42 25.03 -1.93
N GLY A 116 -3.63 24.92 -0.62
CA GLY A 116 -4.97 24.71 -0.06
C GLY A 116 -5.52 23.30 -0.31
N VAL A 117 -4.65 22.31 -0.57
CA VAL A 117 -5.05 20.93 -0.87
C VAL A 117 -5.38 20.22 0.44
N ALA A 118 -6.66 20.27 0.86
CA ALA A 118 -7.11 19.70 2.12
C ALA A 118 -6.77 18.21 2.30
N GLN A 119 -6.72 17.44 1.20
CA GLN A 119 -6.41 16.02 1.22
C GLN A 119 -5.03 15.73 1.83
N VAL A 120 -4.02 16.59 1.60
CA VAL A 120 -2.68 16.41 2.17
C VAL A 120 -2.72 16.40 3.71
N GLN A 121 -3.57 17.23 4.32
CA GLN A 121 -3.72 17.26 5.77
C GLN A 121 -4.49 16.05 6.30
N LEU A 122 -5.49 15.57 5.54
CA LEU A 122 -6.24 14.37 5.90
C LEU A 122 -5.33 13.14 5.86
N ASP A 123 -4.59 12.96 4.76
CA ASP A 123 -3.64 11.86 4.58
C ASP A 123 -2.60 11.84 5.70
N MET A 124 -2.03 12.99 6.07
CA MET A 124 -1.10 13.08 7.20
C MET A 124 -1.75 12.69 8.53
N SER A 125 -2.98 13.14 8.78
CA SER A 125 -3.69 12.83 10.04
C SER A 125 -4.01 11.33 10.14
N ASP A 126 -4.35 10.70 9.01
CA ASP A 126 -4.58 9.26 8.91
C ASP A 126 -3.29 8.48 9.14
N LEU A 127 -2.16 8.92 8.58
CA LEU A 127 -0.83 8.33 8.81
C LEU A 127 -0.41 8.42 10.28
N ASN A 128 -0.64 9.55 10.95
CA ASN A 128 -0.34 9.70 12.38
C ASN A 128 -1.17 8.77 13.25
N SER A 129 -2.44 8.61 12.89
CA SER A 129 -3.35 7.67 13.54
C SER A 129 -2.91 6.23 13.32
N LEU A 130 -2.48 5.90 12.08
CA LEU A 130 -1.93 4.59 11.73
C LEU A 130 -0.65 4.28 12.53
N SER A 131 0.29 5.24 12.60
CA SER A 131 1.53 5.08 13.37
C SER A 131 1.24 4.78 14.84
N SER A 132 0.33 5.55 15.45
CA SER A 132 -0.04 5.39 16.85
C SER A 132 -0.75 4.06 17.13
N LEU A 133 -1.65 3.64 16.22
CA LEU A 133 -2.37 2.38 16.33
C LEU A 133 -1.41 1.20 16.25
N LEU A 134 -0.58 1.16 15.20
CA LEU A 134 0.39 0.09 14.99
C LEU A 134 1.47 0.08 16.08
N GLY A 135 1.93 1.26 16.52
CA GLY A 135 2.95 1.39 17.58
C GLY A 135 2.52 0.83 18.94
N ALA A 136 1.21 0.70 19.18
CA ALA A 136 0.65 0.08 20.38
C ALA A 136 0.58 -1.46 20.29
N GLU A 137 0.79 -2.04 19.11
CA GLU A 137 0.74 -3.48 18.89
C GLU A 137 1.99 -4.19 19.39
N LEU A 138 1.79 -5.34 20.04
CA LEU A 138 2.89 -6.24 20.38
C LEU A 138 3.39 -6.94 19.11
N GLY A 139 4.70 -7.03 18.96
CA GLY A 139 5.34 -7.73 17.85
C GLY A 139 6.31 -8.81 18.33
N THR A 140 6.78 -9.60 17.37
CA THR A 140 7.94 -10.46 17.60
C THR A 140 9.16 -9.59 17.81
N ALA A 141 9.88 -9.77 18.92
CA ALA A 141 11.09 -9.00 19.21
C ALA A 141 12.15 -9.21 18.11
N LEU A 142 12.72 -8.12 17.62
CA LEU A 142 13.74 -8.11 16.58
C LEU A 142 14.82 -7.08 16.90
N ALA A 143 16.07 -7.43 16.65
CA ALA A 143 17.17 -6.48 16.55
C ALA A 143 17.62 -6.47 15.08
N ILE A 144 17.70 -5.28 14.49
CA ILE A 144 18.24 -5.10 13.13
C ILE A 144 19.72 -4.76 13.27
N ASN A 145 20.57 -5.70 12.86
CA ASN A 145 22.03 -5.56 12.86
C ASN A 145 22.57 -6.31 11.65
N THR A 146 23.05 -5.55 10.65
CA THR A 146 23.50 -6.10 9.38
C THR A 146 25.01 -6.23 9.25
N SER A 147 25.76 -6.25 10.37
CA SER A 147 27.22 -6.51 10.37
C SER A 147 27.64 -7.75 9.54
N SER A 148 26.69 -8.66 9.32
CA SER A 148 26.59 -9.52 8.13
C SER A 148 25.17 -9.44 7.55
N ASP A 149 24.97 -9.83 6.29
CA ASP A 149 23.63 -9.94 5.68
C ASP A 149 22.62 -10.58 6.64
N GLN A 150 21.59 -9.83 7.02
CA GLN A 150 20.54 -10.28 7.92
C GLN A 150 19.29 -10.58 7.12
N THR A 151 18.79 -11.81 7.19
CA THR A 151 17.46 -12.14 6.64
C THR A 151 16.41 -12.14 7.75
N VAL A 152 15.32 -11.41 7.54
CA VAL A 152 14.08 -11.52 8.33
C VAL A 152 13.02 -12.25 7.50
N LEU A 153 12.55 -13.41 7.97
CA LEU A 153 11.39 -14.07 7.40
C LEU A 153 10.12 -13.43 7.97
N THR A 154 9.26 -12.86 7.13
CA THR A 154 8.06 -12.16 7.63
C THR A 154 7.07 -13.08 8.33
N SER A 155 7.07 -14.37 8.01
CA SER A 155 6.24 -15.38 8.67
C SER A 155 6.58 -15.60 10.15
N THR A 156 7.72 -15.12 10.64
CA THR A 156 8.08 -15.18 12.07
C THR A 156 7.55 -13.99 12.87
N GLY A 157 7.00 -12.98 12.19
CA GLY A 157 6.32 -11.85 12.82
C GLY A 157 4.99 -12.26 13.47
N MET A 158 4.60 -11.53 14.50
CA MET A 158 3.33 -11.77 15.19
C MET A 158 2.17 -11.41 14.25
N LEU A 159 1.17 -12.29 14.09
CA LEU A 159 -0.04 -11.93 13.36
C LEU A 159 -0.87 -11.00 14.23
N ASP A 160 -1.11 -9.77 13.78
CA ASP A 160 -2.07 -8.89 14.43
C ASP A 160 -3.52 -9.24 14.00
N ALA A 161 -4.49 -8.49 14.54
CA ALA A 161 -5.89 -8.63 14.14
C ALA A 161 -6.18 -8.02 12.75
N GLY A 162 -5.33 -7.12 12.27
CA GLY A 162 -5.45 -6.47 10.96
C GLY A 162 -5.02 -7.36 9.79
N GLY A 163 -4.21 -8.39 10.03
CA GLY A 163 -3.61 -9.25 9.02
C GLY A 163 -2.14 -8.94 8.70
N ASN A 164 -1.48 -8.07 9.47
CA ASN A 164 -0.07 -7.74 9.40
C ASN A 164 0.80 -8.73 10.16
N ARG A 165 2.06 -8.85 9.74
CA ARG A 165 3.16 -9.45 10.50
C ARG A 165 3.91 -8.35 11.23
N VAL A 166 3.84 -8.35 12.56
CA VAL A 166 4.38 -7.28 13.40
C VAL A 166 5.67 -7.71 14.08
N PHE A 167 6.68 -6.87 13.99
CA PHE A 167 7.94 -6.96 14.72
C PHE A 167 8.11 -5.75 15.64
N THR A 168 8.59 -5.97 16.86
CA THR A 168 9.02 -4.90 17.77
C THR A 168 10.54 -4.78 17.67
N VAL A 169 11.01 -3.69 17.08
CA VAL A 169 12.42 -3.45 16.80
C VAL A 169 13.02 -2.55 17.86
N ALA A 170 13.91 -3.11 18.69
CA ALA A 170 14.54 -2.39 19.81
C ALA A 170 15.88 -1.73 19.44
N SER A 171 16.44 -2.08 18.28
CA SER A 171 17.67 -1.49 17.76
C SER A 171 17.74 -1.61 16.24
N VAL A 172 18.29 -0.57 15.61
CA VAL A 172 18.60 -0.54 14.18
C VAL A 172 20.03 -0.04 14.03
N ASN A 173 20.88 -0.89 13.46
CA ASN A 173 22.20 -0.51 13.02
C ASN A 173 22.51 -1.24 11.72
N THR A 174 22.62 -0.48 10.63
CA THR A 174 22.97 -1.02 9.33
C THR A 174 24.08 -0.19 8.71
N GLY A 175 25.11 -0.83 8.19
CA GLY A 175 26.27 -0.19 7.57
C GLY A 175 26.23 -0.22 6.05
N ASN A 176 26.99 0.68 5.42
CA ASN A 176 27.09 0.78 3.97
C ASN A 176 27.50 -0.56 3.33
N GLY A 177 26.69 -1.03 2.37
CA GLY A 177 26.93 -2.27 1.64
C GLY A 177 26.46 -3.54 2.36
N GLU A 178 25.95 -3.42 3.58
CA GLU A 178 25.32 -4.52 4.32
C GLU A 178 23.85 -4.67 3.89
N ASN A 179 23.31 -5.89 3.95
CA ASN A 179 21.93 -6.14 3.50
C ASN A 179 21.02 -6.60 4.64
N LEU A 180 19.93 -5.85 4.85
CA LEU A 180 18.72 -6.36 5.48
C LEU A 180 17.82 -6.95 4.38
N ILE A 181 17.60 -8.25 4.41
CA ILE A 181 16.75 -8.97 3.46
C ILE A 181 15.44 -9.32 4.13
N ILE A 182 14.34 -8.76 3.64
CA ILE A 182 12.99 -9.09 4.07
C ILE A 182 12.46 -10.18 3.12
N ARG A 183 12.31 -11.40 3.64
CA ARG A 183 11.89 -12.56 2.86
C ARG A 183 10.45 -12.96 3.18
N SER A 184 9.62 -13.07 2.15
CA SER A 184 8.17 -13.27 2.32
C SER A 184 7.52 -14.04 1.18
N ASP A 185 6.31 -14.55 1.40
CA ASP A 185 5.43 -15.07 0.35
C ASP A 185 4.51 -13.99 -0.27
N GLY A 186 4.61 -12.75 0.19
CA GLY A 186 3.83 -11.61 -0.33
C GLY A 186 2.38 -11.57 0.13
N THR A 187 1.92 -12.53 0.95
CA THR A 187 0.50 -12.69 1.29
C THR A 187 0.00 -11.72 2.37
N GLN A 188 0.91 -11.17 3.17
CA GLN A 188 0.60 -10.33 4.33
C GLN A 188 1.57 -9.17 4.42
N ASN A 189 1.05 -8.01 4.79
CA ASN A 189 1.88 -6.84 5.05
C ASN A 189 2.79 -7.08 6.28
N VAL A 190 3.92 -6.39 6.32
CA VAL A 190 4.86 -6.44 7.44
C VAL A 190 5.04 -5.06 8.05
N VAL A 191 4.99 -5.00 9.37
CA VAL A 191 5.17 -3.79 10.17
C VAL A 191 6.36 -4.00 11.10
N PHE A 192 7.36 -3.15 10.97
CA PHE A 192 8.48 -3.03 11.89
C PHE A 192 8.21 -1.82 12.77
N ASN A 193 7.68 -2.05 13.98
CA ASN A 193 7.51 -1.01 14.98
C ASN A 193 8.87 -0.73 15.61
N VAL A 194 9.47 0.39 15.23
CA VAL A 194 10.81 0.81 15.63
C VAL A 194 10.69 1.76 16.82
N ASN A 195 11.38 1.42 17.89
CA ASN A 195 11.58 2.27 19.06
C ASN A 195 12.96 1.95 19.63
N THR A 196 13.90 2.83 19.33
CA THR A 196 15.31 2.67 19.64
C THR A 196 15.75 3.74 20.63
N PRO A 197 16.57 3.41 21.64
CA PRO A 197 17.20 4.44 22.45
C PRO A 197 18.28 5.16 21.62
N GLY A 198 17.88 6.17 20.83
CA GLY A 198 18.77 6.95 19.96
C GLY A 198 18.22 7.18 18.56
N ASP A 199 19.11 7.15 17.56
CA ASP A 199 18.77 7.32 16.15
C ASP A 199 18.54 5.96 15.47
N ALA A 200 17.48 5.84 14.67
CA ALA A 200 17.25 4.69 13.81
C ALA A 200 18.05 4.83 12.50
N GLN A 201 19.19 4.11 12.40
CA GLN A 201 20.17 4.28 11.33
C GLN A 201 20.06 3.19 10.25
N PHE A 202 19.46 3.56 9.12
CA PHE A 202 19.31 2.76 7.91
C PHE A 202 20.38 3.13 6.86
N HIS A 203 21.67 2.89 7.15
CA HIS A 203 22.77 3.15 6.22
C HIS A 203 23.13 1.93 5.35
N GLY A 204 22.53 0.78 5.60
CA GLY A 204 22.61 -0.40 4.73
C GLY A 204 21.53 -0.44 3.65
N ASN A 205 21.47 -1.58 2.98
CA ASN A 205 20.44 -1.90 2.00
C ASN A 205 19.24 -2.55 2.68
N ILE A 206 18.04 -2.27 2.18
CA ILE A 206 16.82 -3.00 2.54
C ILE A 206 16.31 -3.65 1.27
N LEU A 207 16.44 -4.96 1.18
CA LEU A 207 16.12 -5.78 0.01
C LEU A 207 14.87 -6.60 0.27
N LEU A 208 14.01 -6.75 -0.75
CA LEU A 208 12.86 -7.65 -0.69
C LEU A 208 13.15 -8.91 -1.49
N GLN A 209 12.90 -10.07 -0.89
CA GLN A 209 13.01 -11.38 -1.55
C GLN A 209 11.74 -12.21 -1.35
N ASP A 210 11.42 -13.04 -2.33
CA ASP A 210 10.40 -14.07 -2.14
C ASP A 210 10.96 -15.31 -1.43
N LEU A 211 10.11 -16.30 -1.13
CA LEU A 211 10.55 -17.54 -0.48
C LEU A 211 11.51 -18.39 -1.34
N ALA A 212 11.59 -18.15 -2.65
CA ALA A 212 12.57 -18.79 -3.54
C ALA A 212 13.90 -18.01 -3.61
N GLY A 213 14.00 -16.85 -2.96
CA GLY A 213 15.18 -16.00 -2.97
C GLY A 213 15.28 -15.07 -4.18
N ILE A 214 14.22 -14.95 -5.00
CA ILE A 214 14.17 -14.02 -6.12
C ILE A 214 14.00 -12.61 -5.56
N ALA A 215 14.76 -11.63 -6.06
CA ALA A 215 14.71 -10.25 -5.59
C ALA A 215 13.55 -9.47 -6.23
N TYR A 216 13.03 -8.46 -5.51
CA TYR A 216 12.00 -7.59 -6.05
C TYR A 216 12.51 -6.85 -7.31
N GLY A 217 11.69 -6.87 -8.36
CA GLY A 217 12.03 -6.34 -9.68
C GLY A 217 12.52 -7.40 -10.67
N ASP A 218 12.92 -8.58 -10.19
CA ASP A 218 13.32 -9.69 -11.07
C ASP A 218 12.10 -10.46 -11.61
N ALA A 219 12.27 -11.07 -12.77
CA ALA A 219 11.22 -11.87 -13.41
C ALA A 219 10.85 -13.08 -12.54
N GLY A 220 9.55 -13.25 -12.27
CA GLY A 220 9.02 -14.36 -11.47
C GLY A 220 8.94 -14.07 -9.97
N TYR A 221 9.29 -12.87 -9.52
CA TYR A 221 9.12 -12.45 -8.13
C TYR A 221 7.66 -12.52 -7.67
N THR A 222 7.41 -13.18 -6.53
CA THR A 222 6.06 -13.26 -5.92
C THR A 222 6.01 -12.83 -4.45
N GLY A 223 7.02 -12.09 -3.98
CA GLY A 223 7.11 -11.61 -2.60
C GLY A 223 6.34 -10.31 -2.35
N LEU A 224 6.79 -9.55 -1.35
CA LEU A 224 6.20 -8.27 -0.99
C LEU A 224 6.50 -7.17 -1.99
N SER A 225 5.54 -6.28 -2.22
CA SER A 225 5.83 -4.95 -2.75
C SER A 225 6.31 -4.01 -1.64
N PRO A 226 7.06 -2.93 -1.97
CA PRO A 226 7.48 -1.95 -0.97
C PRO A 226 6.32 -1.29 -0.20
N ASN A 227 5.12 -1.20 -0.78
CA ASN A 227 3.91 -0.68 -0.11
C ASN A 227 3.38 -1.61 1.00
N GLN A 228 3.86 -2.85 1.06
CA GLN A 228 3.47 -3.84 2.07
C GLN A 228 4.52 -3.94 3.18
N VAL A 229 5.54 -3.09 3.17
CA VAL A 229 6.62 -3.04 4.17
C VAL A 229 6.58 -1.67 4.83
N LEU A 230 6.29 -1.61 6.13
CA LEU A 230 6.23 -0.38 6.90
C LEU A 230 7.25 -0.42 8.05
N PHE A 231 8.16 0.56 8.08
CA PHE A 231 8.97 0.91 9.24
C PHE A 231 8.27 2.05 9.96
N ASN A 232 7.64 1.73 11.08
CA ASN A 232 6.85 2.66 11.90
C ASN A 232 7.67 3.10 13.11
N LEU A 233 8.23 4.31 13.05
CA LEU A 233 8.91 4.96 14.18
C LEU A 233 7.85 5.73 14.96
N TYR A 234 7.38 5.13 16.04
CA TYR A 234 6.16 5.57 16.73
C TYR A 234 6.42 6.28 18.07
N ALA A 235 7.70 6.42 18.46
CA ALA A 235 8.08 7.12 19.67
C ALA A 235 7.74 8.63 19.58
N GLY A 236 7.71 9.30 20.73
CA GLY A 236 7.38 10.72 20.81
C GLY A 236 5.88 11.04 20.70
N ALA A 237 5.56 12.32 20.69
CA ALA A 237 4.21 12.83 20.50
C ALA A 237 4.25 14.32 20.15
N ALA A 238 3.20 14.80 19.47
CA ALA A 238 3.02 16.21 19.14
C ALA A 238 4.23 16.82 18.39
N LEU A 239 4.75 16.09 17.40
CA LEU A 239 5.85 16.52 16.53
C LEU A 239 7.16 16.78 17.28
N GLY A 240 7.46 15.89 18.25
CA GLY A 240 8.74 15.89 18.94
C GLY A 240 8.95 14.68 19.86
N GLY A 241 10.20 14.49 20.27
CA GLY A 241 10.61 13.42 21.18
C GLY A 241 10.58 12.02 20.58
N GLY A 242 10.40 11.90 19.25
CA GLY A 242 10.60 10.66 18.51
C GLY A 242 12.08 10.41 18.20
N ASP A 243 12.36 9.21 17.69
CA ASP A 243 13.71 8.81 17.29
C ASP A 243 14.10 9.54 15.99
N THR A 244 15.38 9.86 15.79
CA THR A 244 15.82 10.39 14.49
C THR A 244 15.83 9.26 13.46
N LEU A 245 15.12 9.41 12.35
CA LEU A 245 15.27 8.56 11.17
C LEU A 245 16.43 9.05 10.29
N SER A 246 17.48 8.25 10.16
CA SER A 246 18.60 8.55 9.26
C SER A 246 18.81 7.43 8.26
N ALA A 247 18.89 7.77 6.97
CA ALA A 247 19.23 6.85 5.91
C ALA A 247 20.35 7.40 5.01
N ASN A 248 21.31 6.54 4.69
CA ASN A 248 22.43 6.85 3.79
C ASN A 248 23.05 5.56 3.29
N ASN A 249 22.58 5.03 2.16
CA ASN A 249 23.14 3.82 1.58
C ASN A 249 24.22 4.11 0.52
N ASN A 250 24.77 5.32 0.50
CA ASN A 250 25.77 5.76 -0.46
C ASN A 250 25.34 5.70 -1.95
N GLY A 251 24.03 5.62 -2.25
CA GLY A 251 23.40 5.94 -3.55
C GLY A 251 23.99 5.31 -4.82
N ASN A 252 24.85 4.29 -4.69
CA ASN A 252 25.67 3.82 -5.80
C ASN A 252 24.88 2.86 -6.71
N ASN A 253 24.95 3.11 -8.02
CA ASN A 253 24.36 2.25 -9.06
C ASN A 253 25.19 0.98 -9.36
N ALA A 254 26.33 0.77 -8.71
CA ALA A 254 27.12 -0.46 -8.84
C ALA A 254 26.36 -1.67 -8.28
N HIS A 255 26.35 -2.80 -8.99
CA HIS A 255 25.64 -4.00 -8.56
C HIS A 255 26.40 -4.83 -7.50
N PRO A 256 25.72 -5.36 -6.45
CA PRO A 256 24.31 -5.14 -6.16
C PRO A 256 24.06 -3.67 -5.78
N ALA A 257 23.04 -3.06 -6.40
CA ALA A 257 22.75 -1.64 -6.23
C ALA A 257 22.46 -1.37 -4.76
N ASN A 258 23.04 -0.30 -4.23
CA ASN A 258 22.68 0.12 -2.89
C ASN A 258 21.24 0.65 -2.96
N ILE A 259 20.29 -0.03 -2.31
CA ILE A 259 18.87 0.30 -2.43
C ILE A 259 18.12 0.01 -1.13
N ILE A 260 17.15 0.86 -0.83
CA ILE A 260 16.22 0.71 0.28
C ILE A 260 14.81 0.58 -0.30
N TYR A 261 14.12 -0.51 0.04
CA TYR A 261 12.70 -0.73 -0.25
C TYR A 261 11.85 -0.60 1.02
N GLY A 262 10.73 0.11 0.93
CA GLY A 262 9.70 0.12 1.96
C GLY A 262 9.10 1.50 2.21
N THR A 263 8.17 1.57 3.16
CA THR A 263 7.59 2.82 3.66
C THR A 263 8.20 3.15 5.01
N PHE A 264 8.69 4.36 5.18
CA PHE A 264 9.08 4.91 6.48
C PHE A 264 8.01 5.87 6.96
N LEU A 265 7.59 5.72 8.21
CA LEU A 265 6.62 6.58 8.88
C LEU A 265 7.18 6.98 10.24
N ASP A 266 7.51 8.26 10.38
CA ASP A 266 8.07 8.84 11.60
C ASP A 266 7.45 10.20 11.90
N PRO A 267 6.26 10.26 12.52
CA PRO A 267 5.53 11.52 12.74
C PRO A 267 6.19 12.48 13.76
N ASN A 268 7.09 11.99 14.60
CA ASN A 268 7.58 12.75 15.76
C ASN A 268 9.10 12.88 15.83
N GLY A 269 9.81 12.26 14.90
CA GLY A 269 11.26 12.29 14.78
C GLY A 269 11.75 13.19 13.66
N ALA A 270 13.02 13.60 13.77
CA ALA A 270 13.71 14.28 12.69
C ALA A 270 14.08 13.26 11.59
N ILE A 271 13.86 13.62 10.32
CA ILE A 271 14.12 12.73 9.18
C ILE A 271 15.24 13.27 8.29
N SER A 272 16.23 12.43 8.00
CA SER A 272 17.35 12.75 7.12
C SER A 272 17.69 11.58 6.18
N PHE A 273 17.52 11.79 4.89
CA PHE A 273 17.99 10.91 3.83
C PHE A 273 19.13 11.62 3.08
N VAL A 274 20.29 10.97 3.03
CA VAL A 274 21.50 11.54 2.44
C VAL A 274 22.16 10.53 1.52
N ASN A 275 22.32 10.87 0.24
CA ASN A 275 22.90 9.99 -0.77
C ASN A 275 22.23 8.60 -0.77
N THR A 276 20.90 8.60 -0.90
CA THR A 276 20.05 7.40 -0.85
C THR A 276 19.47 7.05 -2.20
N ARG A 277 19.43 5.76 -2.51
CA ARG A 277 18.55 5.23 -3.56
C ARG A 277 17.41 4.46 -2.90
N PHE A 278 16.19 4.89 -3.18
CA PHE A 278 15.01 4.53 -2.41
C PHE A 278 13.81 4.26 -3.31
N VAL A 279 13.07 3.19 -3.00
CA VAL A 279 11.82 2.84 -3.67
C VAL A 279 10.75 2.60 -2.62
N GLY A 280 9.79 3.50 -2.54
CA GLY A 280 8.80 3.51 -1.48
C GLY A 280 8.35 4.90 -1.09
N HIS A 281 8.14 5.09 0.22
CA HIS A 281 7.52 6.28 0.79
C HIS A 281 8.26 6.80 2.03
N ILE A 282 8.39 8.12 2.16
CA ILE A 282 8.96 8.78 3.35
C ILE A 282 7.91 9.71 3.94
N PHE A 283 7.35 9.34 5.08
CA PHE A 283 6.24 10.05 5.71
C PHE A 283 6.58 10.51 7.12
N GLY A 284 6.16 11.72 7.48
CA GLY A 284 6.25 12.26 8.83
C GLY A 284 7.14 13.51 8.92
N GLY A 285 8.03 13.52 9.90
CA GLY A 285 8.87 14.67 10.27
C GLY A 285 8.32 15.41 11.47
N ASP A 286 9.19 15.81 12.37
CA ASP A 286 8.83 16.59 13.54
C ASP A 286 8.70 18.10 13.22
N SER A 287 8.82 18.95 14.24
CA SER A 287 8.83 20.40 14.10
C SER A 287 10.19 20.98 13.63
N VAL A 288 11.18 20.17 13.28
CA VAL A 288 12.46 20.60 12.70
C VAL A 288 12.53 20.34 11.18
N ASN A 289 13.68 20.60 10.56
CA ASN A 289 13.83 20.45 9.11
C ASN A 289 14.00 18.99 8.71
N MET A 290 13.16 18.51 7.80
CA MET A 290 13.40 17.27 7.07
C MET A 290 14.41 17.51 5.93
N GLN A 291 15.38 16.60 5.77
CA GLN A 291 16.42 16.72 4.75
C GLN A 291 16.46 15.51 3.82
N ILE A 292 16.34 15.73 2.52
CA ILE A 292 16.56 14.72 1.47
C ILE A 292 17.61 15.28 0.51
N VAL A 293 18.87 14.86 0.66
CA VAL A 293 20.01 15.62 0.10
C VAL A 293 21.09 14.73 -0.50
N SER A 294 21.91 15.31 -1.39
CA SER A 294 23.11 14.68 -1.96
C SER A 294 22.86 13.63 -3.04
N GLY A 295 21.95 13.92 -3.97
CA GLY A 295 21.82 13.16 -5.23
C GLY A 295 20.90 11.95 -5.16
N ASP A 296 20.02 11.92 -4.17
CA ASP A 296 19.09 10.83 -3.91
C ASP A 296 18.22 10.51 -5.14
N THR A 297 17.85 9.24 -5.31
CA THR A 297 16.87 8.82 -6.32
C THR A 297 15.70 8.15 -5.61
N LEU A 298 14.55 8.82 -5.62
CA LEU A 298 13.31 8.35 -5.00
C LEU A 298 12.29 8.02 -6.09
N THR A 299 11.74 6.83 -6.06
CA THR A 299 10.66 6.44 -6.98
C THR A 299 9.55 5.74 -6.23
N LEU A 300 8.30 6.06 -6.57
CA LEU A 300 7.17 5.22 -6.15
C LEU A 300 7.42 3.76 -6.56
N PRO A 301 6.95 2.81 -5.75
CA PRO A 301 7.00 1.41 -6.12
C PRO A 301 6.26 1.21 -7.44
N ALA A 302 6.93 0.56 -8.39
CA ALA A 302 6.23 0.08 -9.58
C ALA A 302 5.13 -0.85 -9.08
N ILE A 303 3.88 -0.55 -9.44
CA ILE A 303 2.79 -1.51 -9.27
C ILE A 303 3.26 -2.75 -10.05
N PRO A 304 3.59 -3.88 -9.39
CA PRO A 304 4.03 -5.05 -10.13
C PRO A 304 2.93 -5.37 -11.13
N PRO A 305 3.25 -5.68 -12.41
CA PRO A 305 2.24 -6.04 -13.37
C PRO A 305 1.44 -7.16 -12.73
N ARG A 306 0.14 -6.93 -12.49
CA ARG A 306 -0.75 -7.98 -12.00
C ARG A 306 -0.48 -9.18 -12.89
N GLN A 307 -0.02 -10.30 -12.32
CA GLN A 307 -0.10 -11.56 -13.02
C GLN A 307 -1.53 -11.62 -13.53
N THR A 308 -1.70 -11.67 -14.85
CA THR A 308 -2.99 -11.94 -15.46
C THR A 308 -3.35 -13.36 -15.06
N VAL A 309 -3.93 -13.51 -13.87
CA VAL A 309 -4.65 -14.71 -13.47
C VAL A 309 -5.63 -14.96 -14.62
N PRO A 310 -5.56 -16.12 -15.31
CA PRO A 310 -6.54 -16.44 -16.34
C PRO A 310 -7.92 -16.30 -15.71
N GLU A 311 -8.73 -15.35 -16.19
CA GLU A 311 -10.06 -15.09 -15.61
C GLU A 311 -10.88 -16.40 -15.59
N PRO A 312 -11.28 -16.93 -14.42
CA PRO A 312 -12.16 -18.09 -14.38
C PRO A 312 -13.65 -17.70 -14.56
N SER A 313 -13.96 -16.45 -14.89
CA SER A 313 -15.33 -15.96 -14.92
C SER A 313 -15.98 -16.03 -16.30
N THR A 314 -15.23 -15.89 -17.40
CA THR A 314 -15.82 -15.90 -18.75
C THR A 314 -16.42 -17.26 -19.13
N LEU A 315 -15.79 -18.37 -18.68
CA LEU A 315 -16.33 -19.73 -18.85
C LEU A 315 -17.56 -20.00 -17.96
N ALA A 316 -17.56 -19.50 -16.72
CA ALA A 316 -18.70 -19.66 -15.82
C ALA A 316 -19.93 -18.89 -16.31
N THR A 317 -19.76 -17.65 -16.81
CA THR A 317 -20.87 -16.87 -17.39
C THR A 317 -21.34 -17.45 -18.72
N ALA A 318 -20.44 -17.97 -19.55
CA ALA A 318 -20.81 -18.66 -20.80
C ALA A 318 -21.61 -19.95 -20.54
N LEU A 319 -21.23 -20.75 -19.54
CA LEU A 319 -21.96 -21.96 -19.15
C LEU A 319 -23.34 -21.65 -18.55
N LEU A 320 -23.46 -20.60 -17.72
CA LEU A 320 -24.75 -20.13 -17.21
C LEU A 320 -25.66 -19.59 -18.33
N GLY A 321 -25.09 -18.84 -19.30
CA GLY A 321 -25.82 -18.36 -20.48
C GLY A 321 -26.36 -19.49 -21.35
N LEU A 322 -25.56 -20.54 -21.56
CA LEU A 322 -25.99 -21.75 -22.31
C LEU A 322 -27.03 -22.57 -21.55
N ALA A 323 -26.93 -22.70 -20.22
CA ALA A 323 -27.93 -23.39 -19.40
C ALA A 323 -29.30 -22.68 -19.44
N LEU A 324 -29.31 -21.35 -19.39
CA LEU A 324 -30.55 -20.56 -19.51
C LEU A 324 -31.18 -20.66 -20.91
N LEU A 325 -30.38 -20.69 -21.96
CA LEU A 325 -30.86 -20.92 -23.34
C LEU A 325 -31.41 -22.35 -23.52
N GLY A 326 -30.78 -23.35 -22.90
CA GLY A 326 -31.29 -24.73 -22.86
C GLY A 326 -32.67 -24.82 -22.19
N LEU A 327 -32.84 -24.20 -21.03
CA LEU A 327 -34.12 -24.15 -20.31
C LEU A 327 -35.22 -23.39 -21.08
N ALA A 328 -34.86 -22.33 -21.81
CA ALA A 328 -35.80 -21.60 -22.67
C ALA A 328 -36.27 -22.43 -23.87
N ARG A 329 -35.42 -23.32 -24.41
CA ARG A 329 -35.77 -24.21 -25.53
C ARG A 329 -36.70 -25.34 -25.09
N VAL A 330 -36.46 -25.96 -23.94
CA VAL A 330 -37.31 -27.04 -23.38
C VAL A 330 -38.73 -26.55 -23.09
N ARG A 331 -38.90 -25.32 -22.58
CA ARG A 331 -40.24 -24.73 -22.35
C ARG A 331 -41.03 -24.45 -23.64
N ARG A 332 -40.39 -24.30 -24.80
CA ARG A 332 -41.08 -24.07 -26.08
C ARG A 332 -41.63 -25.37 -26.69
N THR A 333 -41.02 -26.52 -26.42
CA THR A 333 -41.49 -27.82 -26.92
C THR A 333 -42.73 -28.31 -26.19
N ASP A 334 -42.88 -28.06 -24.89
CA ASP A 334 -44.06 -28.51 -24.13
C ASP A 334 -45.35 -27.74 -24.50
N ARG A 335 -45.25 -26.51 -25.00
CA ARG A 335 -46.43 -25.75 -25.45
C ARG A 335 -47.00 -26.21 -26.79
N ARG A 336 -46.31 -27.09 -27.54
CA ARG A 336 -46.80 -27.58 -28.84
C ARG A 336 -47.63 -28.87 -28.76
N ILE A 337 -47.74 -29.52 -27.59
CA ILE A 337 -48.45 -30.80 -27.46
C ILE A 337 -49.90 -30.67 -26.94
N LEU A 338 -50.32 -29.51 -26.44
CA LEU A 338 -51.68 -29.32 -25.90
C LEU A 338 -52.71 -28.72 -26.88
N GLY A 339 -52.42 -28.74 -28.19
CA GLY A 339 -53.26 -28.13 -29.22
C GLY A 339 -53.75 -29.11 -30.28
N ARG A 340 -54.33 -30.26 -29.92
CA ARG A 340 -55.16 -31.04 -30.87
C ARG A 340 -56.04 -32.06 -30.14
N ALA A 341 -57.34 -31.80 -30.12
CA ALA A 341 -58.36 -32.84 -30.07
C ALA A 341 -59.42 -32.49 -31.14
N PRO A 342 -59.72 -33.40 -32.08
CA PRO A 342 -60.77 -33.21 -33.07
C PRO A 342 -62.09 -33.87 -32.60
N HIS A 343 -63.19 -33.22 -32.99
CA HIS A 343 -64.61 -33.64 -32.98
C HIS A 343 -65.30 -33.80 -31.61
#